data_AF-A0A179BTV3-F1
#
_entry.id   AF-A0A179BTV3-F1
#
_cell.length_a   1.000
_cell.length_b   1.000
_cell.length_c   1.000
_cell.angle_alpha   90.00
_cell.angle_beta   90.00
_cell.angle_gamma   90.00
#
_symmetry.space_group_name_H-M   'P 1'
#
loop_
_entity.id
_entity.type
_entity.pdbx_description
1 polymer ?
#
loop_
_entity_poly.entity_id
_entity_poly.type
_entity_poly.pdbx_seq_one_letter_code
_entity_poly.pdbx_strand_id
1 'polypeptide(L)'
;MIVSPIGRWIAGALAALALLLAAYAYVDHRGYARAEVHYKGIIAAEHAAAVIASNAEVERQAARQNESKAREAARIAKMQAEADQLTKQIEELQREASEDPDAGRTAIGAPSVQRINKVR
;
A
#
# COMPACT_ATOMS: atom_id res chain seq x y z
N MET A 1 12.22 79.08 -1.80
CA MET A 1 13.23 78.00 -1.75
C MET A 1 13.38 77.20 -3.06
N ILE A 2 12.31 76.99 -3.86
CA ILE A 2 12.40 76.23 -5.14
C ILE A 2 12.81 77.11 -6.34
N VAL A 3 12.72 78.43 -6.22
CA VAL A 3 12.99 79.38 -7.33
C VAL A 3 14.51 79.61 -7.54
N SER A 4 15.37 79.21 -6.59
CA SER A 4 16.83 79.30 -6.77
C SER A 4 17.35 78.14 -7.63
N PRO A 5 18.44 78.33 -8.41
CA PRO A 5 19.03 77.28 -9.24
C PRO A 5 19.36 76.01 -8.46
N ILE A 6 19.91 76.17 -7.24
CA ILE A 6 20.27 75.06 -6.34
C ILE A 6 19.01 74.31 -5.86
N GLY A 7 17.93 75.04 -5.53
CA GLY A 7 16.67 74.43 -5.12
C GLY A 7 16.03 73.57 -6.22
N ARG A 8 16.19 73.95 -7.49
CA ARG A 8 15.70 73.17 -8.65
C ARG A 8 16.51 71.88 -8.83
N TRP A 9 17.83 71.93 -8.66
CA TRP A 9 18.69 70.74 -8.72
C TRP A 9 18.39 69.75 -7.59
N ILE A 10 18.23 70.23 -6.35
CA ILE A 10 17.88 69.37 -5.21
C ILE A 10 16.49 68.75 -5.41
N ALA A 11 15.50 69.52 -5.86
CA ALA A 11 14.17 69.00 -6.15
C ALA A 11 14.20 67.96 -7.29
N GLY A 12 14.99 68.19 -8.34
CA GLY A 12 15.18 67.24 -9.43
C GLY A 12 15.83 65.93 -8.97
N ALA A 13 16.86 66.01 -8.11
CA ALA A 13 17.52 64.85 -7.55
C ALA A 13 16.58 64.02 -6.65
N LEU A 14 15.76 64.68 -5.82
CA LEU A 14 14.76 64.02 -4.99
C LEU A 14 13.66 63.36 -5.84
N ALA A 15 13.20 64.03 -6.89
CA ALA A 15 12.21 63.46 -7.80
C ALA A 15 12.76 62.23 -8.55
N ALA A 16 14.02 62.29 -9.00
CA ALA A 16 14.69 61.15 -9.65
C ALA A 16 14.85 59.96 -8.68
N LEU A 17 15.24 60.23 -7.44
CA LEU A 17 15.37 59.19 -6.41
C LEU A 17 14.02 58.55 -6.08
N ALA A 18 12.96 59.34 -5.95
CA ALA A 18 11.61 58.85 -5.71
C ALA A 18 11.11 57.96 -6.87
N LEU A 19 11.40 58.34 -8.12
CA LEU A 19 11.08 57.54 -9.31
C LEU A 19 11.82 56.20 -9.32
N LEU A 20 13.10 56.18 -8.96
CA LEU A 20 13.89 54.95 -8.87
C LEU A 20 13.35 54.00 -7.79
N LEU A 21 13.00 54.53 -6.60
CA LEU A 21 12.42 53.73 -5.53
C LEU A 21 11.05 53.17 -5.91
N ALA A 22 10.21 53.97 -6.58
CA ALA A 22 8.91 53.51 -7.07
C ALA A 22 9.05 52.42 -8.14
N ALA A 23 9.99 52.57 -9.07
CA ALA A 23 10.28 51.56 -10.09
C ALA A 23 10.81 50.26 -9.49
N TYR A 24 11.73 50.35 -8.52
CA TYR A 24 12.24 49.20 -7.78
C TYR A 24 11.11 48.45 -7.06
N ALA A 25 10.30 49.15 -6.26
CA ALA A 25 9.20 48.56 -5.51
C ALA A 25 8.15 47.90 -6.43
N TYR A 26 7.88 48.48 -7.60
CA TYR A 26 6.96 47.91 -8.57
C TYR A 26 7.48 46.59 -9.17
N VAL A 27 8.76 46.56 -9.58
CA VAL A 27 9.39 45.36 -10.15
C VAL A 27 9.51 44.26 -9.10
N ASP A 28 9.92 44.62 -7.89
CA ASP A 28 10.06 43.71 -6.77
C ASP A 28 8.72 43.04 -6.42
N HIS A 29 7.66 43.83 -6.23
CA HIS A 29 6.34 43.32 -5.89
C HIS A 29 5.74 42.44 -7.01
N ARG A 30 5.89 42.85 -8.28
CA ARG A 30 5.47 42.03 -9.45
C ARG A 30 6.28 40.74 -9.54
N GLY A 31 7.56 40.78 -9.23
CA GLY A 31 8.45 39.63 -9.19
C GLY A 31 8.01 38.61 -8.15
N TYR A 32 7.77 39.05 -6.91
CA TYR A 32 7.27 38.21 -5.83
C TYR A 32 5.90 37.61 -6.14
N ALA A 33 4.95 38.41 -6.64
CA ALA A 33 3.63 37.91 -7.00
C ALA A 33 3.70 36.84 -8.10
N ARG A 34 4.56 37.03 -9.11
CA ARG A 34 4.76 36.05 -10.18
C ARG A 34 5.43 34.77 -9.67
N ALA A 35 6.43 34.90 -8.82
CA ALA A 35 7.10 33.76 -8.19
C ALA A 35 6.12 32.97 -7.31
N GLU A 36 5.29 33.65 -6.52
CA GLU A 36 4.28 33.03 -5.67
C GLU A 36 3.27 32.21 -6.49
N VAL A 37 2.74 32.77 -7.57
CA VAL A 37 1.82 32.05 -8.48
C VAL A 37 2.50 30.83 -9.10
N HIS A 38 3.75 30.98 -9.56
CA HIS A 38 4.52 29.90 -10.18
C HIS A 38 4.74 28.74 -9.21
N TYR A 39 5.24 29.02 -8.00
CA TYR A 39 5.50 27.98 -7.01
C TYR A 39 4.21 27.37 -6.45
N LYS A 40 3.13 28.15 -6.27
CA LYS A 40 1.81 27.60 -5.94
C LYS A 40 1.34 26.60 -6.99
N GLY A 41 1.54 26.91 -8.27
CA GLY A 41 1.22 26.00 -9.37
C GLY A 41 2.04 24.71 -9.33
N ILE A 42 3.35 24.82 -9.14
CA ILE A 42 4.25 23.64 -9.01
C ILE A 42 3.84 22.77 -7.83
N ILE A 43 3.67 23.36 -6.65
CA ILE A 43 3.28 22.64 -5.43
C ILE A 43 1.94 21.94 -5.64
N ALA A 44 0.95 22.61 -6.22
CA ALA A 44 -0.34 22.00 -6.51
C ALA A 44 -0.22 20.81 -7.50
N ALA A 45 0.61 20.95 -8.53
CA ALA A 45 0.86 19.87 -9.49
C ALA A 45 1.58 18.68 -8.86
N GLU A 46 2.59 18.93 -8.03
CA GLU A 46 3.32 17.88 -7.28
C GLU A 46 2.40 17.14 -6.31
N HIS A 47 1.55 17.86 -5.57
CA HIS A 47 0.56 17.24 -4.68
C HIS A 47 -0.44 16.39 -5.47
N ALA A 48 -0.95 16.88 -6.60
CA ALA A 48 -1.85 16.10 -7.44
C ALA A 48 -1.17 14.83 -7.98
N ALA A 49 0.07 14.93 -8.45
CA ALA A 49 0.85 13.78 -8.92
C ALA A 49 1.09 12.76 -7.80
N ALA A 50 1.41 13.22 -6.59
CA ALA A 50 1.62 12.38 -5.42
C ALA A 50 0.34 11.61 -5.03
N VAL A 51 -0.83 12.27 -5.05
CA VAL A 51 -2.11 11.63 -4.78
C VAL A 51 -2.43 10.56 -5.83
N ILE A 52 -2.23 10.87 -7.11
CA ILE A 52 -2.44 9.90 -8.20
C ILE A 52 -1.53 8.68 -8.01
N ALA A 53 -0.25 8.89 -7.73
CA ALA A 53 0.71 7.81 -7.50
C ALA A 53 0.34 6.96 -6.27
N SER A 54 -0.10 7.62 -5.18
CA SER A 54 -0.54 6.92 -3.97
C SER A 54 -1.78 6.07 -4.23
N ASN A 55 -2.78 6.59 -4.94
CA ASN A 55 -4.00 5.84 -5.27
C ASN A 55 -3.67 4.62 -6.15
N ALA A 56 -2.82 4.79 -7.16
CA ALA A 56 -2.38 3.69 -8.02
C ALA A 56 -1.66 2.57 -7.24
N GLU A 57 -0.86 2.94 -6.22
CA GLU A 57 -0.20 1.97 -5.37
C GLU A 57 -1.19 1.24 -4.45
N VAL A 58 -2.17 1.95 -3.88
CA VAL A 58 -3.25 1.35 -3.08
C VAL A 58 -4.03 0.34 -3.93
N GLU A 59 -4.38 0.68 -5.16
CA GLU A 59 -5.07 -0.23 -6.09
C GLU A 59 -4.22 -1.46 -6.42
N ARG A 60 -2.93 -1.27 -6.70
CA ARG A 60 -1.99 -2.39 -6.94
C ARG A 60 -1.93 -3.33 -5.74
N GLN A 61 -1.80 -2.78 -4.53
CA GLN A 61 -1.75 -3.57 -3.30
C GLN A 61 -3.07 -4.31 -3.05
N ALA A 62 -4.21 -3.65 -3.27
CA ALA A 62 -5.53 -4.26 -3.13
C ALA A 62 -5.72 -5.44 -4.10
N ALA A 63 -5.32 -5.28 -5.37
CA ALA A 63 -5.39 -6.34 -6.36
C ALA A 63 -4.56 -7.57 -5.93
N ARG A 64 -3.30 -7.35 -5.51
CA ARG A 64 -2.42 -8.43 -5.05
C ARG A 64 -2.92 -9.12 -3.78
N GLN A 65 -3.49 -8.37 -2.84
CA GLN A 65 -4.11 -8.93 -1.65
C GLN A 65 -5.34 -9.77 -1.99
N ASN A 66 -6.20 -9.31 -2.89
CA ASN A 66 -7.38 -10.05 -3.32
C ASN A 66 -7.00 -11.36 -4.03
N GLU A 67 -6.00 -11.34 -4.92
CA GLU A 67 -5.44 -12.55 -5.53
C GLU A 67 -4.87 -13.54 -4.50
N SER A 68 -4.21 -13.03 -3.46
CA SER A 68 -3.70 -13.85 -2.37
C SER A 68 -4.83 -14.50 -1.58
N LYS A 69 -5.83 -13.71 -1.17
CA LYS A 69 -7.02 -14.19 -0.45
C LYS A 69 -7.79 -15.25 -1.24
N ALA A 70 -7.93 -15.07 -2.56
CA ALA A 70 -8.60 -16.05 -3.42
C ALA A 70 -7.84 -17.39 -3.46
N ARG A 71 -6.50 -17.34 -3.57
CA ARG A 71 -5.65 -18.54 -3.52
C ARG A 71 -5.73 -19.25 -2.18
N GLU A 72 -5.73 -18.49 -1.09
CA GLU A 72 -5.81 -19.05 0.26
C GLU A 72 -7.18 -19.66 0.54
N ALA A 73 -8.26 -19.01 0.09
CA ALA A 73 -9.62 -19.57 0.17
C ALA A 73 -9.73 -20.90 -0.58
N ALA A 74 -9.17 -21.00 -1.79
CA ALA A 74 -9.13 -22.25 -2.54
C ALA A 74 -8.32 -23.35 -1.82
N ARG A 75 -7.20 -22.98 -1.18
CA ARG A 75 -6.38 -23.90 -0.38
C ARG A 75 -7.13 -24.40 0.86
N ILE A 76 -7.82 -23.50 1.57
CA ILE A 76 -8.62 -23.86 2.74
C ILE A 76 -9.76 -24.81 2.35
N ALA A 77 -10.47 -24.52 1.25
CA ALA A 77 -11.53 -25.40 0.76
C ALA A 77 -11.00 -26.80 0.41
N LYS A 78 -9.81 -26.89 -0.19
CA LYS A 78 -9.14 -28.17 -0.45
C LYS A 78 -8.78 -28.89 0.85
N MET A 79 -8.19 -28.21 1.83
CA MET A 79 -7.85 -28.80 3.13
C MET A 79 -9.10 -29.30 3.88
N GLN A 80 -10.22 -28.58 3.78
CA GLN A 80 -11.49 -29.01 4.36
C GLN A 80 -12.01 -30.29 3.69
N ALA A 81 -12.00 -30.36 2.36
CA ALA A 81 -12.39 -31.55 1.63
C ALA A 81 -11.50 -32.77 1.97
N GLU A 82 -10.18 -32.56 2.09
CA GLU A 82 -9.24 -33.59 2.52
C GLU A 82 -9.51 -34.04 3.97
N ALA A 83 -9.80 -33.11 4.88
CA ALA A 83 -10.16 -33.42 6.26
C ALA A 83 -11.46 -34.22 6.37
N ASP A 84 -12.48 -33.87 5.58
CA ASP A 84 -13.74 -34.61 5.52
C ASP A 84 -13.53 -36.03 4.98
N GLN A 85 -12.68 -36.19 3.97
CA GLN A 85 -12.32 -37.49 3.42
C GLN A 85 -11.57 -38.35 4.45
N LEU A 86 -10.59 -37.77 5.16
CA LEU A 86 -9.87 -38.46 6.22
C LEU A 86 -10.79 -38.88 7.36
N THR A 87 -11.72 -38.01 7.78
CA THR A 87 -12.73 -38.33 8.80
C THR A 87 -13.55 -39.55 8.40
N LYS A 88 -14.04 -39.60 7.16
CA LYS A 88 -14.80 -40.76 6.65
C LYS A 88 -13.97 -42.04 6.65
N GLN A 89 -12.70 -41.98 6.24
CA GLN A 89 -11.80 -43.13 6.27
C GLN A 89 -11.56 -43.62 7.70
N ILE A 90 -11.39 -42.70 8.66
CA ILE A 90 -11.24 -43.06 10.07
C ILE A 90 -12.50 -43.75 10.59
N GLU A 91 -13.69 -43.21 10.31
CA GLU A 91 -14.96 -43.83 10.70
C GLU A 91 -15.14 -45.23 10.09
N GLU A 92 -14.77 -45.39 8.82
CA GLU A 92 -14.83 -46.68 8.13
C GLU A 92 -13.87 -47.70 8.74
N LEU A 93 -12.61 -47.32 8.98
CA LEU A 93 -11.62 -48.16 9.65
C LEU A 93 -12.02 -48.52 11.09
N GLN A 94 -12.65 -47.60 11.81
CA GLN A 94 -13.19 -47.86 13.16
C GLN A 94 -14.36 -48.85 13.11
N ARG A 95 -15.23 -48.75 12.11
CA ARG A 95 -16.31 -49.71 11.91
C ARG A 95 -15.75 -51.09 11.59
N GLU A 96 -14.82 -51.18 10.65
CA GLU A 96 -14.14 -52.44 10.30
C GLU A 96 -13.45 -53.06 11.53
N ALA A 97 -12.72 -52.27 12.31
CA ALA A 97 -12.09 -52.74 13.54
C ALA A 97 -13.10 -53.20 14.61
N SER A 98 -14.29 -52.58 14.68
CA SER A 98 -15.36 -52.96 15.61
C SER A 98 -16.06 -54.26 15.19
N GLU A 99 -16.05 -54.56 13.90
CA GLU A 99 -16.58 -55.80 13.31
C GLU A 99 -15.54 -56.94 13.30
N ASP A 100 -14.28 -56.68 13.68
CA ASP A 100 -13.23 -57.72 13.77
C ASP A 100 -13.56 -58.68 14.94
N PRO A 101 -13.89 -59.96 14.66
CA PRO A 101 -14.18 -60.95 15.69
C PRO A 101 -12.96 -61.26 16.59
N ASP A 102 -11.74 -60.89 16.17
CA ASP A 102 -10.51 -61.00 16.95
C ASP A 102 -10.11 -59.66 17.64
N ALA A 103 -10.92 -58.59 17.61
CA ALA A 103 -10.59 -57.26 18.15
C ALA A 103 -10.17 -57.23 19.63
N GLY A 104 -10.72 -58.14 20.45
CA GLY A 104 -10.39 -58.28 21.87
C GLY A 104 -9.30 -59.33 22.16
N ARG A 105 -8.73 -59.97 21.13
CA ARG A 105 -7.81 -61.08 21.29
C ARG A 105 -6.41 -60.56 21.59
N THR A 106 -5.81 -61.03 22.69
CA THR A 106 -4.46 -60.63 23.10
C THR A 106 -3.46 -60.92 21.98
N ALA A 107 -2.92 -59.87 21.34
CA ALA A 107 -2.15 -59.96 20.10
C ALA A 107 -0.81 -60.73 20.18
N ILE A 108 -0.47 -61.36 21.30
CA ILE A 108 0.81 -62.04 21.54
C ILE A 108 0.61 -63.57 21.61
N GLY A 109 -0.05 -64.13 20.60
CA GLY A 109 -0.16 -65.58 20.41
C GLY A 109 0.57 -66.02 19.15
N ALA A 110 0.96 -67.30 19.08
CA ALA A 110 1.71 -67.88 17.95
C ALA A 110 1.24 -67.50 16.52
N PRO A 111 -0.06 -67.30 16.20
CA PRO A 111 -0.48 -66.87 14.86
C PRO A 111 -0.29 -65.38 14.53
N SER A 112 -0.02 -64.51 15.51
CA SER A 112 0.01 -63.05 15.33
C SER A 112 1.18 -62.52 14.49
N VAL A 113 2.25 -63.32 14.32
CA VAL A 113 3.49 -62.92 13.63
C VAL A 113 3.30 -62.82 12.11
N GLN A 114 2.24 -63.40 11.55
CA GLN A 114 1.98 -63.42 10.09
C GLN A 114 1.16 -62.23 9.56
N ARG A 115 0.57 -61.39 10.42
CA ARG A 115 -0.32 -60.29 10.02
C ARG A 115 0.40 -58.96 9.70
N ILE A 116 1.74 -58.90 9.76
CA ILE A 116 2.51 -57.78 9.20
C ILE A 116 2.55 -57.94 7.68
N ASN A 117 1.40 -57.75 7.05
CA ASN A 117 1.27 -57.78 5.60
C ASN A 117 1.87 -56.50 5.02
N LYS A 118 2.96 -56.68 4.29
CA LYS A 118 3.33 -56.00 3.04
C LYS A 118 2.64 -54.65 2.81
N VAL A 119 3.34 -53.58 3.17
CA VAL A 119 3.20 -52.29 2.49
C VAL A 119 3.52 -52.53 1.01
N ARG A 120 2.59 -52.20 0.12
CA ARG A 120 2.84 -52.08 -1.31
C ARG A 120 2.66 -50.62 -1.71
#